data_AF-A0A522QXT9-F1
#
_entry.id   AF-A0A522QXT9-F1
#
_cell.length_a   1.000
_cell.length_b   1.000
_cell.length_c   1.000
_cell.angle_alpha   90.00
_cell.angle_beta   90.00
_cell.angle_gamma   90.00
#
_symmetry.space_group_name_H-M   'P 1'
#
loop_
_entity.id
_entity.type
_entity.pdbx_description
1 polymer ?
#
loop_
_entity_poly.entity_id
_entity_poly.type
_entity_poly.pdbx_seq_one_letter_code
_entity_poly.pdbx_strand_id
1 'polypeptide(L)'
;MCLFLFSDVSLITAQDVHPHLLVKPQDKQLILDKINKEPWAKKIFDDLEQTVTPYVERHQKDPEWILSRYLMNRVPGKRYTHFYADADGTMLVRYAGDAPFPTVRVSPHKRPPITKDGYSYKMPSLEELVPYDTSMKMNLQSNAPNGKKEWINPQSFVEGINGRINDLALKASLVYWLTGKEEYATFAADILNQWARGASYQYPIVGPCRTGFLSIQTLGDRHEEPLMLSYDFLYYFLREKKYQTSWYEGVFQKIASTMTFRGFWNNN
;
A
#
# COMPACT_ATOMS: atom_id res chain seq x y z
N MET A 1 34.38 -15.25 -50.69
CA MET A 1 33.95 -13.94 -50.14
C MET A 1 32.73 -14.20 -49.27
N CYS A 2 32.93 -14.47 -47.98
CA CYS A 2 31.83 -14.72 -47.04
C CYS A 2 31.38 -13.38 -46.45
N LEU A 3 30.18 -12.92 -46.81
CA LEU A 3 29.51 -11.83 -46.12
C LEU A 3 29.08 -12.34 -44.73
N PHE A 4 29.68 -11.77 -43.69
CA PHE A 4 29.13 -11.86 -42.34
C PHE A 4 28.06 -10.78 -42.20
N LEU A 5 26.79 -11.21 -42.13
CA LEU A 5 25.69 -10.38 -41.67
C LEU A 5 25.83 -10.20 -40.16
N PHE A 6 26.27 -9.02 -39.74
CA PHE A 6 26.12 -8.59 -38.35
C PHE A 6 24.64 -8.27 -38.14
N SER A 7 23.90 -9.23 -37.59
CA SER A 7 22.61 -8.96 -36.98
C SER A 7 22.86 -8.17 -35.70
N ASP A 8 22.50 -6.89 -35.71
CA ASP A 8 22.39 -6.08 -34.49
C ASP A 8 21.37 -6.77 -33.57
N VAL A 9 21.88 -7.48 -32.57
CA VAL A 9 21.09 -7.91 -31.42
C VAL A 9 20.83 -6.64 -30.64
N SER A 10 19.68 -6.00 -30.90
CA SER A 10 19.12 -5.03 -29.97
C SER A 10 18.90 -5.73 -28.65
N LEU A 11 19.87 -5.62 -27.74
CA LEU A 11 19.69 -5.90 -26.33
C LEU A 11 18.47 -5.08 -25.91
N ILE A 12 17.37 -5.76 -25.61
CA ILE A 12 16.27 -5.17 -24.86
C ILE A 12 16.87 -4.85 -23.50
N THR A 13 17.41 -3.64 -23.33
CA THR A 13 17.69 -3.09 -22.02
C THR A 13 16.33 -3.01 -21.33
N ALA A 14 16.09 -3.88 -20.36
CA ALA A 14 15.08 -3.63 -19.35
C ALA A 14 15.28 -2.17 -18.86
N GLN A 15 14.22 -1.45 -18.52
CA GLN A 15 14.31 -0.04 -18.10
C GLN A 15 15.29 0.11 -16.91
N ASP A 16 16.56 0.41 -17.19
CA ASP A 16 17.65 0.37 -16.20
C ASP A 16 17.63 1.57 -15.23
N VAL A 17 16.67 2.49 -15.39
CA VAL A 17 16.64 3.75 -14.65
C VAL A 17 15.25 3.97 -14.06
N HIS A 18 15.22 4.32 -12.77
CA HIS A 18 14.03 4.66 -12.02
C HIS A 18 13.93 6.18 -11.74
N PRO A 19 12.72 6.75 -11.58
CA PRO A 19 11.43 6.13 -11.85
C PRO A 19 11.21 5.86 -13.34
N HIS A 20 10.33 4.91 -13.67
CA HIS A 20 9.95 4.60 -15.05
C HIS A 20 8.50 4.15 -15.24
N LEU A 21 7.71 4.03 -14.17
CA LEU A 21 6.32 3.61 -14.25
C LEU A 21 5.41 4.76 -14.71
N LEU A 22 5.54 5.94 -14.10
CA LEU A 22 4.72 7.12 -14.43
C LEU A 22 5.47 8.19 -15.21
N VAL A 23 6.77 8.34 -14.93
CA VAL A 23 7.64 9.38 -15.46
C VAL A 23 9.05 8.82 -15.59
N LYS A 24 9.87 9.41 -16.43
CA LYS A 24 11.31 9.14 -16.51
C LYS A 24 12.11 10.25 -15.82
N PRO A 25 13.38 10.05 -15.41
CA PRO A 25 14.16 11.10 -14.78
C PRO A 25 14.33 12.35 -15.63
N GLN A 26 14.36 12.20 -16.96
CA GLN A 26 14.47 13.33 -17.90
C GLN A 26 13.23 14.24 -17.86
N ASP A 27 12.08 13.74 -17.41
CA ASP A 27 10.84 14.51 -17.31
C ASP A 27 10.82 15.45 -16.10
N LYS A 28 11.74 15.29 -15.14
CA LYS A 28 11.74 16.04 -13.88
C LYS A 28 11.76 17.56 -14.09
N GLN A 29 12.66 18.05 -14.95
CA GLN A 29 12.77 19.49 -15.20
C GLN A 29 11.52 20.05 -15.88
N LEU A 30 10.92 19.29 -16.81
CA LEU A 30 9.68 19.68 -17.47
C LEU A 30 8.52 19.81 -16.45
N ILE A 31 8.44 18.89 -15.47
CA ILE A 31 7.42 18.94 -14.43
C ILE A 31 7.67 20.11 -13.48
N LEU A 32 8.90 20.37 -13.06
CA LEU A 32 9.25 21.52 -12.24
C LEU A 32 8.92 22.85 -12.93
N ASP A 33 9.26 22.97 -14.21
CA ASP A 33 8.89 24.12 -15.03
C ASP A 33 7.37 24.31 -15.09
N LYS A 34 6.61 23.22 -15.24
CA LYS A 34 5.16 23.26 -15.28
C LYS A 34 4.56 23.69 -13.94
N ILE A 35 5.08 23.17 -12.83
CA ILE A 35 4.70 23.59 -11.47
C ILE A 35 4.95 25.10 -11.29
N ASN A 36 6.06 25.63 -11.82
CA ASN A 36 6.39 27.05 -11.69
C ASN A 36 5.55 27.97 -12.58
N LYS A 37 5.16 27.52 -13.77
CA LYS A 37 4.47 28.33 -14.79
C LYS A 37 2.95 28.27 -14.69
N GLU A 38 2.40 27.12 -14.29
CA GLU A 38 0.96 26.85 -14.35
C GLU A 38 0.33 26.84 -12.94
N PRO A 39 -0.61 27.76 -12.62
CA PRO A 39 -1.21 27.84 -11.29
C PRO A 39 -1.89 26.55 -10.81
N TRP A 40 -2.52 25.81 -11.73
CA TRP A 40 -3.17 24.54 -11.40
C TRP A 40 -2.15 23.44 -11.07
N ALA A 41 -0.99 23.42 -11.73
CA ALA A 41 0.05 22.45 -11.47
C ALA A 41 0.74 22.76 -10.13
N LYS A 42 0.99 24.05 -9.86
CA LYS A 42 1.43 24.52 -8.53
C LYS A 42 0.48 24.07 -7.44
N LYS A 43 -0.84 24.29 -7.63
CA LYS A 43 -1.84 23.90 -6.64
C LYS A 43 -1.82 22.40 -6.33
N ILE A 44 -1.71 21.54 -7.34
CA ILE A 44 -1.63 20.08 -7.12
C ILE A 44 -0.39 19.75 -6.28
N PHE A 45 0.78 20.31 -6.62
CA PHE A 45 2.01 20.08 -5.86
C PHE A 45 1.90 20.58 -4.41
N ASP A 46 1.41 21.81 -4.22
CA ASP A 46 1.22 22.40 -2.89
C ASP A 46 0.25 21.56 -2.04
N ASP A 47 -0.85 21.06 -2.63
CA ASP A 47 -1.81 20.19 -1.94
C ASP A 47 -1.17 18.84 -1.55
N LEU A 48 -0.30 18.27 -2.39
CA LEU A 48 0.47 17.05 -2.07
C LEU A 48 1.40 17.28 -0.87
N GLU A 49 2.22 18.34 -0.92
CA GLU A 49 3.17 18.69 0.14
C GLU A 49 2.39 18.98 1.43
N GLN A 50 1.42 19.89 1.42
CA GLN A 50 0.61 20.26 2.59
C GLN A 50 -0.08 19.06 3.25
N THR A 51 -0.56 18.09 2.46
CA THR A 51 -1.22 16.89 3.00
C THR A 51 -0.26 16.01 3.78
N VAL A 52 0.99 15.87 3.32
CA VAL A 52 1.92 14.86 3.84
C VAL A 52 2.92 15.43 4.85
N THR A 53 3.27 16.72 4.75
CA THR A 53 4.25 17.39 5.62
C THR A 53 3.98 17.19 7.12
N PRO A 54 2.75 17.35 7.65
CA PRO A 54 2.51 17.17 9.09
C PRO A 54 2.88 15.77 9.61
N TYR A 55 2.70 14.75 8.76
CA TYR A 55 3.05 13.37 9.09
C TYR A 55 4.55 13.11 8.96
N VAL A 56 5.20 13.71 7.96
CA VAL A 56 6.66 13.65 7.78
C VAL A 56 7.39 14.32 8.94
N GLU A 57 6.98 15.53 9.32
CA GLU A 57 7.55 16.26 10.46
C GLU A 57 7.37 15.49 11.78
N ARG A 58 6.22 14.82 11.94
CA ARG A 58 5.97 13.97 13.09
C ARG A 58 6.88 12.73 13.07
N HIS A 59 7.01 12.08 11.92
CA HIS A 59 7.86 10.90 11.74
C HIS A 59 9.33 11.19 12.05
N GLN A 60 9.83 12.39 11.73
CA GLN A 60 11.20 12.78 12.12
C GLN A 60 11.44 12.73 13.63
N LYS A 61 10.40 12.97 14.44
CA LYS A 61 10.49 13.01 15.92
C LYS A 61 10.01 11.71 16.56
N ASP A 62 9.09 11.02 15.92
CA ASP A 62 8.45 9.78 16.37
C ASP A 62 8.17 8.88 15.13
N PRO A 63 9.18 8.15 14.63
CA PRO A 63 9.03 7.31 13.44
C PRO A 63 7.92 6.27 13.59
N GLU A 64 7.79 5.73 14.81
CA GLU A 64 6.80 4.70 15.13
C GLU A 64 5.36 5.22 15.09
N TRP A 65 5.14 6.54 15.08
CA TRP A 65 3.79 7.08 15.10
C TRP A 65 2.92 6.53 13.96
N ILE A 66 3.44 6.56 12.72
CA ILE A 66 2.72 6.07 11.54
C ILE A 66 2.83 4.54 11.42
N LEU A 67 4.00 3.97 11.72
CA LEU A 67 4.27 2.55 11.55
C LEU A 67 3.45 1.68 12.50
N SER A 68 3.25 2.14 13.73
CA SER A 68 2.39 1.50 14.73
C SER A 68 0.90 1.52 14.36
N ARG A 69 0.47 2.48 13.51
CA ARG A 69 -0.91 2.64 13.05
C ARG A 69 -1.24 1.89 11.77
N TYR A 70 -0.22 1.43 11.05
CA TYR A 70 -0.41 0.46 9.99
C TYR A 70 -0.98 -0.83 10.58
N LEU A 71 -2.12 -1.29 10.04
CA LEU A 71 -2.83 -2.45 10.55
C LEU A 71 -2.08 -3.72 10.16
N MET A 72 -1.48 -4.35 11.17
CA MET A 72 -0.67 -5.55 11.04
C MET A 72 -1.18 -6.64 11.99
N ASN A 73 -0.85 -7.89 11.70
CA ASN A 73 -0.94 -9.01 12.62
C ASN A 73 0.38 -9.12 13.38
N ARG A 74 0.41 -8.66 14.64
CA ARG A 74 1.67 -8.47 15.40
C ARG A 74 1.97 -9.59 16.40
N VAL A 75 0.96 -10.36 16.79
CA VAL A 75 1.06 -11.33 17.90
C VAL A 75 1.72 -12.63 17.42
N PRO A 76 2.79 -13.14 18.07
CA PRO A 76 3.34 -14.46 17.77
C PRO A 76 2.29 -15.57 17.81
N GLY A 77 2.37 -16.53 16.88
CA GLY A 77 1.33 -17.53 16.64
C GLY A 77 0.12 -17.01 15.87
N LYS A 78 0.05 -15.71 15.58
CA LYS A 78 -1.03 -15.05 14.82
C LYS A 78 -0.51 -14.13 13.73
N ARG A 79 0.77 -14.22 13.33
CA ARG A 79 1.33 -13.47 12.20
C ARG A 79 0.98 -14.21 10.90
N TYR A 80 -0.32 -14.21 10.59
CA TYR A 80 -0.90 -15.10 9.59
C TYR A 80 -0.27 -14.93 8.21
N THR A 81 -0.06 -16.06 7.53
CA THR A 81 0.50 -16.14 6.18
C THR A 81 -0.49 -16.67 5.16
N HIS A 82 -1.48 -17.46 5.60
CA HIS A 82 -2.51 -18.04 4.74
C HIS A 82 -3.90 -17.61 5.20
N PHE A 83 -4.76 -17.33 4.23
CA PHE A 83 -6.10 -16.81 4.43
C PHE A 83 -7.06 -17.58 3.54
N TYR A 84 -8.26 -17.86 4.05
CA TYR A 84 -9.27 -18.65 3.33
C TYR A 84 -10.60 -17.90 3.31
N ALA A 85 -11.18 -17.77 2.13
CA ALA A 85 -12.50 -17.18 1.94
C ALA A 85 -13.61 -18.22 2.08
N ASP A 86 -14.83 -17.73 2.28
CA ASP A 86 -16.04 -18.52 2.07
C ASP A 86 -16.25 -18.87 0.58
N ALA A 87 -17.26 -19.72 0.32
CA ALA A 87 -17.57 -20.20 -1.03
C ALA A 87 -17.97 -19.07 -2.00
N ASP A 88 -18.46 -17.95 -1.49
CA ASP A 88 -18.93 -16.80 -2.27
C ASP A 88 -17.86 -15.69 -2.43
N GLY A 89 -16.71 -15.80 -1.76
CA GLY A 89 -15.66 -14.77 -1.79
C GLY A 89 -16.12 -13.46 -1.14
N THR A 90 -17.03 -13.56 -0.17
CA THR A 90 -17.58 -12.44 0.58
C THR A 90 -16.71 -12.09 1.77
N MET A 91 -16.19 -13.10 2.46
CA MET A 91 -15.46 -12.90 3.71
C MET A 91 -14.41 -13.97 3.98
N LEU A 92 -13.42 -13.60 4.80
CA LEU A 92 -12.46 -14.54 5.36
C LEU A 92 -13.10 -15.38 6.47
N VAL A 93 -12.94 -16.70 6.36
CA VAL A 93 -13.45 -17.68 7.33
C VAL A 93 -12.34 -18.37 8.12
N ARG A 94 -11.10 -18.33 7.65
CA ARG A 94 -9.95 -18.93 8.35
C ARG A 94 -8.64 -18.20 8.07
N TYR A 95 -7.77 -18.25 9.08
CA TYR A 95 -6.42 -17.68 9.09
C TYR A 95 -5.46 -18.78 9.57
N ALA A 96 -4.28 -18.90 8.96
CA ALA A 96 -3.28 -19.89 9.34
C ALA A 96 -1.84 -19.41 9.11
N GLY A 97 -0.90 -20.14 9.70
CA GLY A 97 0.54 -19.85 9.66
C GLY A 97 0.98 -18.79 10.67
N ASP A 98 2.29 -18.69 10.84
CA ASP A 98 2.94 -17.70 11.69
C ASP A 98 4.28 -17.30 11.07
N ALA A 99 4.34 -16.11 10.49
CA ALA A 99 5.57 -15.55 9.93
C ALA A 99 6.55 -15.13 11.05
N PRO A 100 7.86 -15.01 10.79
CA PRO A 100 8.81 -14.51 11.79
C PRO A 100 8.66 -13.01 12.11
N PHE A 101 7.94 -12.25 11.29
CA PHE A 101 7.68 -10.81 11.46
C PHE A 101 6.18 -10.51 11.39
N PRO A 102 5.71 -9.37 11.94
CA PRO A 102 4.33 -8.94 11.73
C PRO A 102 3.95 -8.93 10.25
N THR A 103 2.76 -9.43 9.93
CA THR A 103 2.21 -9.47 8.56
C THR A 103 1.14 -8.41 8.36
N VAL A 104 0.87 -8.01 7.11
CA VAL A 104 -0.19 -7.03 6.80
C VAL A 104 -1.55 -7.62 7.15
N ARG A 105 -2.42 -6.85 7.82
CA ARG A 105 -3.78 -7.32 8.12
C ARG A 105 -4.59 -7.35 6.83
N VAL A 106 -5.00 -8.54 6.41
CA VAL A 106 -5.83 -8.73 5.21
C VAL A 106 -7.25 -8.20 5.48
N SER A 107 -7.80 -7.44 4.53
CA SER A 107 -9.17 -6.95 4.59
C SER A 107 -10.16 -8.12 4.54
N PRO A 108 -10.93 -8.37 5.61
CA PRO A 108 -11.58 -9.66 5.81
C PRO A 108 -12.96 -9.76 5.16
N HIS A 109 -13.50 -8.68 4.58
CA HIS A 109 -14.87 -8.64 4.07
C HIS A 109 -15.01 -7.59 2.96
N LYS A 110 -15.81 -7.90 1.93
CA LYS A 110 -15.91 -7.06 0.71
C LYS A 110 -16.69 -5.76 0.88
N ARG A 111 -17.28 -5.54 2.05
CA ARG A 111 -18.11 -4.37 2.39
C ARG A 111 -17.65 -3.74 3.71
N PRO A 112 -17.93 -2.44 3.92
CA PRO A 112 -17.72 -1.80 5.21
C PRO A 112 -18.69 -2.37 6.26
N PRO A 113 -18.36 -2.21 7.55
CA PRO A 113 -19.25 -2.64 8.62
C PRO A 113 -20.52 -1.80 8.64
N ILE A 114 -21.63 -2.44 8.97
CA ILE A 114 -22.96 -1.82 9.14
C ILE A 114 -23.55 -2.24 10.48
N THR A 115 -24.34 -1.37 11.10
CA THR A 115 -25.11 -1.73 12.29
C THR A 115 -26.20 -2.74 11.93
N LYS A 116 -26.81 -3.36 12.94
CA LYS A 116 -27.98 -4.24 12.75
C LYS A 116 -29.14 -3.52 12.06
N ASP A 117 -29.29 -2.22 12.30
CA ASP A 117 -30.35 -1.38 11.75
C ASP A 117 -29.96 -0.73 10.40
N GLY A 118 -28.82 -1.11 9.81
CA GLY A 118 -28.42 -0.67 8.47
C GLY A 118 -27.66 0.67 8.41
N TYR A 119 -27.27 1.25 9.54
CA TYR A 119 -26.44 2.47 9.56
C TYR A 119 -24.96 2.15 9.30
N SER A 120 -24.27 3.03 8.59
CA SER A 120 -22.82 2.94 8.41
C SER A 120 -22.06 3.35 9.66
N TYR A 121 -20.80 2.93 9.77
CA TYR A 121 -19.86 3.48 10.76
C TYR A 121 -18.97 4.55 10.13
N LYS A 122 -18.49 5.49 10.95
CA LYS A 122 -17.43 6.43 10.59
C LYS A 122 -16.09 5.70 10.58
N MET A 123 -15.33 5.85 9.48
CA MET A 123 -13.94 5.38 9.44
C MET A 123 -13.08 6.27 10.35
N PRO A 124 -12.25 5.69 11.23
CA PRO A 124 -11.41 6.47 12.13
C PRO A 124 -10.37 7.30 11.35
N SER A 125 -9.99 8.45 11.91
CA SER A 125 -8.77 9.16 11.49
C SER A 125 -7.53 8.37 11.94
N LEU A 126 -6.34 8.73 11.42
CA LEU A 126 -5.11 8.05 11.83
C LEU A 126 -4.79 8.31 13.31
N GLU A 127 -5.13 9.50 13.81
CA GLU A 127 -4.96 9.91 15.21
C GLU A 127 -5.84 9.09 16.16
N GLU A 128 -7.02 8.66 15.70
CA GLU A 128 -7.97 7.82 16.46
C GLU A 128 -7.56 6.34 16.51
N LEU A 129 -6.58 5.91 15.70
CA LEU A 129 -6.09 4.54 15.70
C LEU A 129 -5.25 4.24 16.94
N VAL A 130 -5.47 3.06 17.51
CA VAL A 130 -4.68 2.53 18.63
C VAL A 130 -3.30 2.10 18.09
N PRO A 131 -2.18 2.66 18.59
CA PRO A 131 -0.84 2.23 18.22
C PRO A 131 -0.61 0.76 18.53
N TYR A 132 0.03 0.03 17.60
CA TYR A 132 0.35 -1.39 17.74
C TYR A 132 -0.88 -2.28 17.99
N ASP A 133 -2.05 -1.90 17.46
CA ASP A 133 -3.29 -2.62 17.66
C ASP A 133 -3.18 -4.12 17.32
N THR A 134 -3.46 -4.96 18.31
CA THR A 134 -3.55 -6.42 18.18
C THR A 134 -5.00 -6.92 18.15
N SER A 135 -5.97 -6.04 18.33
CA SER A 135 -7.39 -6.39 18.28
C SER A 135 -7.83 -6.62 16.83
N MET A 136 -8.65 -7.64 16.59
CA MET A 136 -9.35 -7.80 15.30
C MET A 136 -10.64 -6.96 15.24
N LYS A 137 -10.91 -6.15 16.27
CA LYS A 137 -12.07 -5.28 16.40
C LYS A 137 -11.64 -3.84 16.67
N MET A 138 -12.43 -2.88 16.21
CA MET A 138 -12.25 -1.45 16.47
C MET A 138 -13.49 -0.88 17.17
N ASN A 139 -13.29 0.13 18.02
CA ASN A 139 -14.37 0.87 18.64
C ASN A 139 -14.87 1.96 17.68
N LEU A 140 -15.83 1.61 16.81
CA LEU A 140 -16.30 2.47 15.73
C LEU A 140 -17.55 3.25 16.12
N GLN A 141 -17.62 4.51 15.72
CA GLN A 141 -18.80 5.36 15.90
C GLN A 141 -19.81 5.12 14.78
N SER A 142 -21.04 4.77 15.14
CA SER A 142 -22.16 4.65 14.21
C SER A 142 -22.64 6.01 13.73
N ASN A 143 -23.10 6.10 12.48
CA ASN A 143 -23.80 7.25 11.91
C ASN A 143 -25.32 7.24 12.21
N ALA A 144 -25.79 6.33 13.07
CA ALA A 144 -27.14 6.38 13.60
C ALA A 144 -27.36 7.65 14.45
N PRO A 145 -28.62 8.10 14.65
CA PRO A 145 -28.92 9.33 15.40
C PRO A 145 -28.33 9.38 16.82
N ASN A 146 -28.12 8.24 17.48
CA ASN A 146 -27.53 8.17 18.82
C ASN A 146 -26.00 8.19 18.83
N GLY A 147 -25.34 8.12 17.67
CA GLY A 147 -23.87 8.15 17.54
C GLY A 147 -23.14 7.06 18.32
N LYS A 148 -23.81 5.92 18.61
CA LYS A 148 -23.27 4.90 19.52
C LYS A 148 -21.93 4.34 19.02
N LYS A 149 -20.97 4.21 19.93
CA LYS A 149 -19.69 3.53 19.69
C LYS A 149 -19.78 2.04 20.03
N GLU A 150 -19.24 1.20 19.16
CA GLU A 150 -19.32 -0.26 19.30
C GLU A 150 -18.02 -0.95 18.89
N TRP A 151 -17.64 -1.99 19.63
CA TRP A 151 -16.49 -2.84 19.30
C TRP A 151 -16.87 -3.89 18.26
N ILE A 152 -16.55 -3.61 17.00
CA ILE A 152 -16.94 -4.44 15.84
C ILE A 152 -15.74 -4.78 14.95
N ASN A 153 -15.88 -5.83 14.13
CA ASN A 153 -14.91 -6.12 13.07
C ASN A 153 -14.91 -4.95 12.07
N PRO A 154 -13.76 -4.31 11.78
CA PRO A 154 -13.67 -3.18 10.86
C PRO A 154 -13.94 -3.53 9.39
N GLN A 155 -13.99 -4.82 9.02
CA GLN A 155 -14.31 -5.26 7.67
C GLN A 155 -13.46 -4.54 6.61
N SER A 156 -14.03 -4.06 5.51
CA SER A 156 -13.29 -3.34 4.46
C SER A 156 -12.68 -2.01 4.90
N PHE A 157 -12.86 -1.55 6.14
CA PHE A 157 -12.08 -0.42 6.65
C PHE A 157 -10.60 -0.78 6.81
N VAL A 158 -10.23 -2.06 6.91
CA VAL A 158 -8.82 -2.45 7.01
C VAL A 158 -8.02 -1.99 5.79
N GLU A 159 -8.47 -2.32 4.58
CA GLU A 159 -7.83 -1.85 3.33
C GLU A 159 -7.93 -0.34 3.16
N GLY A 160 -9.05 0.28 3.56
CA GLY A 160 -9.20 1.73 3.48
C GLY A 160 -8.24 2.49 4.42
N ILE A 161 -8.02 1.98 5.63
CA ILE A 161 -7.11 2.57 6.60
C ILE A 161 -5.65 2.42 6.15
N ASN A 162 -5.22 1.20 5.80
CA ASN A 162 -3.86 0.98 5.30
C ASN A 162 -3.63 1.73 3.99
N GLY A 163 -4.61 1.75 3.08
CA GLY A 163 -4.58 2.50 1.83
C GLY A 163 -4.35 4.00 2.04
N ARG A 164 -4.96 4.61 3.07
CA ARG A 164 -4.69 6.03 3.40
C ARG A 164 -3.23 6.26 3.82
N ILE A 165 -2.60 5.30 4.50
CA ILE A 165 -1.17 5.38 4.86
C ILE A 165 -0.29 5.15 3.62
N ASN A 166 -0.67 4.21 2.76
CA ASN A 166 0.00 3.95 1.48
C ASN A 166 -0.04 5.21 0.58
N ASP A 167 -1.18 5.92 0.52
CA ASP A 167 -1.32 7.18 -0.21
C ASP A 167 -0.38 8.27 0.33
N LEU A 168 -0.19 8.34 1.66
CA LEU A 168 0.77 9.27 2.26
C LEU A 168 2.21 8.92 1.84
N ALA A 169 2.57 7.64 1.80
CA ALA A 169 3.87 7.20 1.32
C ALA A 169 4.11 7.61 -0.14
N LEU A 170 3.12 7.46 -1.03
CA LEU A 170 3.24 7.90 -2.42
C LEU A 170 3.39 9.42 -2.52
N LYS A 171 2.57 10.19 -1.80
CA LYS A 171 2.69 11.67 -1.77
C LYS A 171 4.08 12.11 -1.34
N ALA A 172 4.60 11.52 -0.26
CA ALA A 172 5.97 11.80 0.19
C ALA A 172 7.03 11.38 -0.84
N SER A 173 6.84 10.24 -1.51
CA SER A 173 7.77 9.78 -2.57
C SER A 173 7.83 10.78 -3.73
N LEU A 174 6.68 11.32 -4.14
CA LEU A 174 6.58 12.33 -5.20
C LEU A 174 7.22 13.67 -4.78
N VAL A 175 6.94 14.13 -3.55
CA VAL A 175 7.56 15.36 -3.00
C VAL A 175 9.07 15.19 -2.92
N TYR A 176 9.58 14.06 -2.43
CA TYR A 176 11.00 13.75 -2.43
C TYR A 176 11.59 13.78 -3.84
N TRP A 177 10.96 13.08 -4.80
CA TRP A 177 11.49 13.01 -6.16
C TRP A 177 11.63 14.41 -6.80
N LEU A 178 10.68 15.31 -6.55
CA LEU A 178 10.70 16.67 -7.08
C LEU A 178 11.68 17.58 -6.33
N THR A 179 11.75 17.49 -5.00
CA THR A 179 12.47 18.45 -4.14
C THR A 179 13.84 17.99 -3.66
N GLY A 180 14.11 16.69 -3.62
CA GLY A 180 15.31 16.09 -3.04
C GLY A 180 15.32 16.02 -1.50
N LYS A 181 14.25 16.45 -0.81
CA LYS A 181 14.16 16.48 0.65
C LYS A 181 14.06 15.06 1.25
N GLU A 182 15.15 14.57 1.85
CA GLU A 182 15.27 13.17 2.31
C GLU A 182 14.28 12.78 3.42
N GLU A 183 13.75 13.74 4.19
CA GLU A 183 12.77 13.47 5.24
C GLU A 183 11.48 12.85 4.68
N TYR A 184 11.07 13.26 3.46
CA TYR A 184 9.94 12.67 2.76
C TYR A 184 10.27 11.26 2.27
N ALA A 185 11.48 11.04 1.76
CA ALA A 185 11.92 9.71 1.32
C ALA A 185 11.97 8.72 2.48
N THR A 186 12.49 9.15 3.63
CA THR A 186 12.62 8.31 4.84
C THR A 186 11.24 7.89 5.33
N PHE A 187 10.30 8.84 5.47
CA PHE A 187 8.92 8.55 5.84
C PHE A 187 8.26 7.51 4.92
N ALA A 188 8.39 7.68 3.60
CA ALA A 188 7.81 6.75 2.63
C ALA A 188 8.53 5.38 2.63
N ALA A 189 9.85 5.37 2.75
CA ALA A 189 10.67 4.16 2.74
C ALA A 189 10.38 3.27 3.96
N ASP A 190 10.19 3.84 5.15
CA ASP A 190 9.88 3.09 6.36
C ASP A 190 8.50 2.40 6.28
N ILE A 191 7.49 3.09 5.75
CA ILE A 191 6.16 2.51 5.48
C ILE A 191 6.27 1.38 4.45
N LEU A 192 6.92 1.65 3.31
CA LEU A 192 7.10 0.71 2.21
C LEU A 192 7.85 -0.56 2.67
N ASN A 193 8.91 -0.40 3.45
CA ASN A 193 9.71 -1.52 3.97
C ASN A 193 8.95 -2.34 5.01
N GLN A 194 8.18 -1.71 5.92
CA GLN A 194 7.32 -2.44 6.86
C GLN A 194 6.29 -3.30 6.13
N TRP A 195 5.61 -2.71 5.14
CA TRP A 195 4.63 -3.41 4.32
C TRP A 195 5.27 -4.58 3.55
N ALA A 196 6.35 -4.32 2.81
CA ALA A 196 6.98 -5.34 1.96
C ALA A 196 7.50 -6.52 2.79
N ARG A 197 8.11 -6.25 3.97
CA ARG A 197 8.55 -7.31 4.88
C ARG A 197 7.38 -8.17 5.33
N GLY A 198 6.25 -7.58 5.73
CA GLY A 198 5.06 -8.34 6.15
C GLY A 198 4.43 -9.14 5.01
N ALA A 199 4.16 -8.47 3.88
CA ALA A 199 3.56 -9.06 2.69
C ALA A 199 4.42 -10.17 2.07
N SER A 200 5.76 -10.10 2.21
CA SER A 200 6.67 -11.11 1.66
C SER A 200 6.43 -12.52 2.20
N TYR A 201 5.87 -12.65 3.41
CA TYR A 201 5.52 -13.96 4.00
C TYR A 201 4.08 -14.40 3.73
N GLN A 202 3.23 -13.53 3.19
CA GLN A 202 1.82 -13.83 2.94
C GLN A 202 1.62 -14.46 1.57
N TYR A 203 0.54 -15.21 1.41
CA TYR A 203 0.12 -15.81 0.15
C TYR A 203 -1.24 -15.27 -0.27
N PRO A 204 -1.55 -15.27 -1.59
CA PRO A 204 -2.88 -14.94 -2.07
C PRO A 204 -3.97 -15.77 -1.38
N ILE A 205 -5.13 -15.16 -1.16
CA ILE A 205 -6.23 -15.77 -0.41
C ILE A 205 -6.70 -17.03 -1.14
N VAL A 206 -6.93 -18.12 -0.42
CA VAL A 206 -7.52 -19.33 -1.00
C VAL A 206 -9.03 -19.18 -0.98
N GLY A 207 -9.65 -19.13 -2.16
CA GLY A 207 -11.09 -18.95 -2.28
C GLY A 207 -11.57 -18.94 -3.72
N PRO A 208 -12.84 -18.60 -3.95
CA PRO A 208 -13.43 -18.56 -5.29
C PRO A 208 -12.82 -17.45 -6.15
N CYS A 209 -13.27 -17.40 -7.41
CA CYS A 209 -12.85 -16.39 -8.38
C CYS A 209 -12.94 -14.97 -7.76
N ARG A 210 -11.92 -14.14 -8.02
CA ARG A 210 -11.76 -12.74 -7.57
C ARG A 210 -11.23 -12.52 -6.15
N THR A 211 -10.84 -13.56 -5.43
CA THR A 211 -10.13 -13.40 -4.16
C THR A 211 -8.73 -12.81 -4.36
N GLY A 212 -8.40 -11.77 -3.58
CA GLY A 212 -7.17 -11.00 -3.70
C GLY A 212 -5.98 -11.53 -2.90
N PHE A 213 -5.01 -10.66 -2.67
CA PHE A 213 -3.79 -10.91 -1.91
C PHE A 213 -3.86 -10.34 -0.49
N LEU A 214 -4.07 -9.03 -0.36
CA LEU A 214 -4.19 -8.32 0.91
C LEU A 214 -5.61 -7.79 1.15
N SER A 215 -6.51 -8.01 0.19
CA SER A 215 -7.95 -7.87 0.34
C SER A 215 -8.70 -9.12 -0.09
N ILE A 216 -9.82 -9.40 0.58
CA ILE A 216 -10.76 -10.45 0.19
C ILE A 216 -11.17 -10.38 -1.28
N GLN A 217 -11.10 -9.21 -1.93
CA GLN A 217 -11.32 -9.04 -3.35
C GLN A 217 -10.14 -8.34 -4.02
N THR A 218 -9.84 -8.72 -5.27
CA THR A 218 -8.79 -8.09 -6.07
C THR A 218 -8.99 -6.59 -6.29
N LEU A 219 -10.22 -6.07 -6.23
CA LEU A 219 -10.44 -4.62 -6.22
C LEU A 219 -9.82 -3.93 -5.01
N GLY A 220 -9.89 -4.55 -3.84
CA GLY A 220 -9.37 -3.96 -2.61
C GLY A 220 -7.84 -3.94 -2.59
N ASP A 221 -7.19 -4.86 -3.31
CA ASP A 221 -5.72 -4.86 -3.48
C ASP A 221 -5.20 -3.58 -4.15
N ARG A 222 -6.05 -2.80 -4.84
CA ARG A 222 -5.67 -1.49 -5.38
C ARG A 222 -5.17 -0.51 -4.30
N HIS A 223 -5.57 -0.72 -3.04
CA HIS A 223 -5.08 0.09 -1.93
C HIS A 223 -3.57 -0.08 -1.70
N GLU A 224 -2.94 -1.10 -2.28
CA GLU A 224 -1.50 -1.36 -2.21
C GLU A 224 -0.71 -0.74 -3.38
N GLU A 225 -1.40 -0.33 -4.45
CA GLU A 225 -0.80 0.31 -5.64
C GLU A 225 0.11 1.50 -5.31
N PRO A 226 -0.25 2.40 -4.35
CA PRO A 226 0.63 3.52 -4.00
C PRO A 226 2.03 3.07 -3.55
N LEU A 227 2.17 1.91 -2.91
CA LEU A 227 3.46 1.40 -2.46
C LEU A 227 4.33 0.87 -3.60
N MET A 228 3.72 0.27 -4.64
CA MET A 228 4.42 -0.14 -5.85
C MET A 228 4.97 1.08 -6.59
N LEU A 229 4.17 2.14 -6.69
CA LEU A 229 4.61 3.42 -7.25
C LEU A 229 5.68 4.09 -6.37
N SER A 230 5.53 4.08 -5.04
CA SER A 230 6.56 4.57 -4.12
C SER A 230 7.90 3.87 -4.33
N TYR A 231 7.92 2.55 -4.52
CA TYR A 231 9.15 1.81 -4.77
C TYR A 231 9.89 2.32 -6.01
N ASP A 232 9.18 2.65 -7.08
CA ASP A 232 9.76 3.21 -8.30
C ASP A 232 10.45 4.56 -8.05
N PHE A 233 9.81 5.46 -7.31
CA PHE A 233 10.40 6.76 -6.96
C PHE A 233 11.54 6.66 -5.92
N LEU A 234 11.50 5.65 -5.04
CA LEU A 234 12.46 5.47 -3.95
C LEU A 234 13.60 4.49 -4.29
N TYR A 235 13.61 3.92 -5.50
CA TYR A 235 14.53 2.83 -5.89
C TYR A 235 16.00 3.08 -5.50
N TYR A 236 16.52 4.27 -5.82
CA TYR A 236 17.90 4.63 -5.50
C TYR A 236 18.10 4.95 -4.02
N PHE A 237 17.16 5.68 -3.41
CA PHE A 237 17.20 6.03 -1.98
C PHE A 237 17.26 4.78 -1.10
N LEU A 238 16.44 3.78 -1.38
CA LEU A 238 16.41 2.51 -0.64
C LEU A 238 17.79 1.82 -0.66
N ARG A 239 18.48 1.83 -1.80
CA ARG A 239 19.82 1.24 -1.97
C ARG A 239 20.89 2.05 -1.26
N GLU A 240 20.85 3.38 -1.43
CA GLU A 240 21.79 4.30 -0.80
C GLU A 240 21.73 4.20 0.73
N LYS A 241 20.52 4.21 1.30
CA LYS A 241 20.29 4.12 2.74
C LYS A 241 20.26 2.66 3.25
N LYS A 242 20.58 1.68 2.41
CA LYS A 242 20.74 0.25 2.76
C LYS A 242 19.49 -0.41 3.38
N TYR A 243 18.31 -0.05 2.89
CA TYR A 243 17.09 -0.80 3.18
C TYR A 243 17.20 -2.23 2.62
N GLN A 244 16.53 -3.19 3.27
CA GLN A 244 16.48 -4.56 2.77
C GLN A 244 15.56 -4.64 1.55
N THR A 245 16.13 -4.80 0.36
CA THR A 245 15.39 -4.78 -0.91
C THR A 245 14.91 -6.14 -1.39
N SER A 246 15.35 -7.24 -0.76
CA SER A 246 14.99 -8.61 -1.17
C SER A 246 13.50 -8.93 -1.06
N TRP A 247 12.72 -8.12 -0.34
CA TRP A 247 11.28 -8.36 -0.14
C TRP A 247 10.43 -7.99 -1.37
N TYR A 248 10.83 -6.96 -2.10
CA TYR A 248 9.94 -6.25 -3.01
C TYR A 248 9.52 -7.09 -4.22
N GLU A 249 10.49 -7.71 -4.90
CA GLU A 249 10.22 -8.47 -6.12
C GLU A 249 9.21 -9.59 -5.88
N GLY A 250 9.39 -10.38 -4.82
CA GLY A 250 8.47 -11.47 -4.48
C GLY A 250 7.05 -10.96 -4.14
N VAL A 251 6.94 -9.80 -3.50
CA VAL A 251 5.63 -9.17 -3.22
C VAL A 251 4.97 -8.69 -4.52
N PHE A 252 5.72 -8.03 -5.40
CA PHE A 252 5.18 -7.56 -6.69
C PHE A 252 4.75 -8.72 -7.59
N GLN A 253 5.50 -9.82 -7.61
CA GLN A 253 5.12 -11.03 -8.32
C GLN A 253 3.81 -11.63 -7.79
N LYS A 254 3.60 -11.65 -6.47
CA LYS A 254 2.33 -12.10 -5.86
C LYS A 254 1.15 -11.21 -6.24
N ILE A 255 1.33 -9.89 -6.23
CA ILE A 255 0.30 -8.94 -6.65
C ILE A 255 -0.01 -9.12 -8.13
N ALA A 256 1.01 -9.09 -8.99
CA ALA A 256 0.86 -9.24 -10.44
C ALA A 256 0.16 -10.56 -10.80
N SER A 257 0.64 -11.70 -10.27
CA SER A 257 0.01 -13.01 -10.51
C SER A 257 -1.44 -13.07 -10.01
N THR A 258 -1.72 -12.53 -8.82
CA THR A 258 -3.10 -12.47 -8.30
C THR A 258 -4.00 -11.66 -9.23
N MET A 259 -3.54 -10.48 -9.68
CA MET A 259 -4.30 -9.63 -10.59
C MET A 259 -4.45 -10.24 -11.98
N THR A 260 -3.44 -10.92 -12.52
CA THR A 260 -3.53 -11.57 -13.84
C THR A 260 -4.54 -12.72 -13.84
N PHE A 261 -4.52 -13.58 -12.82
CA PHE A 261 -5.35 -14.79 -12.81
C PHE A 261 -6.70 -14.63 -12.13
N ARG A 262 -6.86 -13.60 -11.29
CA ARG A 262 -8.09 -13.37 -10.50
C ARG A 262 -8.62 -11.96 -10.60
N GLY A 263 -7.91 -11.08 -11.29
CA GLY A 263 -8.39 -9.74 -11.60
C GLY A 263 -9.55 -9.75 -12.59
N PHE A 264 -10.01 -8.54 -12.92
CA PHE A 264 -11.23 -8.22 -13.64
C PHE A 264 -11.26 -8.62 -15.13
N TRP A 265 -10.72 -9.77 -15.53
CA TRP A 265 -10.73 -10.18 -16.95
C TRP A 265 -12.08 -10.77 -17.41
N ASN A 266 -12.88 -11.37 -16.52
CA ASN A 266 -14.19 -11.95 -16.86
C ASN A 266 -15.35 -11.23 -16.17
N ASN A 267 -15.75 -10.08 -16.72
CA ASN A 267 -16.95 -9.35 -16.31
C ASN A 267 -17.82 -9.04 -17.54
N ASN A 268 -18.47 -10.08 -18.07
CA ASN A 268 -19.70 -10.03 -18.86
C ASN A 268 -20.58 -11.20 -18.44
#